data_AF-A0A8J5IB93-F1
#
_entry.id   AF-A0A8J5IB93-F1
#
_cell.length_a   1.000
_cell.length_b   1.000
_cell.length_c   1.000
_cell.angle_alpha   90.00
_cell.angle_beta   90.00
_cell.angle_gamma   90.00
#
_symmetry.space_group_name_H-M   'P 1'
#
loop_
_entity.id
_entity.type
_entity.pdbx_description
1 polymer ?
#
loop_
_entity_poly.entity_id
_entity_poly.type
_entity_poly.pdbx_seq_one_letter_code
_entity_poly.pdbx_strand_id
1 'polypeptide(L)'
;MSTKALRDLNIIPASGLDKTIDSKGTLTKLYPENGSEFQKKTPPLCSVPAIKIDMGTTVAEIGNAEVEYIESENLSDVPDLDACFNTLFSRLDSKDWVSVCEALNNVRQLSIYHEEKLLEILGSVIPLIVKSLKSPRSAVCKTAIMASADIFKAYNDKVIDSIDSLLVQLLLKSSQDKRFVCEAALAALIAMTTSVSPTLLLPKLLPYLTDKNPRIRAKASICFSKSVPRLGTEGIKAYGIDKLLQIAASQLSDQLPESREAARTLAIELQTVYVNSQASFPRNEGSLDPMDTESWEAFCHAKLTPLRAQAILRVTSTTSKEALVLG
;
A
#
# COMPACT_ATOMS: atom_id res chain seq x y z
N MET A 1 -21.02 -53.58 49.57
CA MET A 1 -20.95 -52.26 48.89
C MET A 1 -19.98 -52.44 47.72
N SER A 2 -20.45 -52.81 46.52
CA SER A 2 -21.09 -51.94 45.49
C SER A 2 -20.07 -50.92 44.97
N THR A 3 -19.62 -50.85 43.71
CA THR A 3 -20.12 -51.30 42.38
C THR A 3 -18.93 -51.20 41.39
N LYS A 4 -18.54 -52.28 40.66
CA LYS A 4 -18.89 -52.64 39.26
C LYS A 4 -18.56 -51.55 38.20
N ALA A 5 -17.60 -51.75 37.28
CA ALA A 5 -17.66 -52.56 36.02
C ALA A 5 -18.31 -51.74 34.85
N LEU A 6 -17.94 -51.73 33.56
CA LEU A 6 -17.35 -52.71 32.62
C LEU A 6 -17.27 -52.08 31.18
N ARG A 7 -16.21 -52.38 30.40
CA ARG A 7 -16.16 -52.88 28.98
C ARG A 7 -16.67 -51.99 27.80
N ASP A 8 -16.24 -52.06 26.53
CA ASP A 8 -15.66 -53.09 25.60
C ASP A 8 -14.71 -52.40 24.55
N LEU A 9 -13.59 -52.95 24.03
CA LEU A 9 -13.40 -54.04 23.03
C LEU A 9 -14.24 -53.87 21.73
N ASN A 10 -13.80 -54.03 20.48
CA ASN A 10 -12.53 -54.33 19.83
C ASN A 10 -12.79 -54.31 18.29
N ILE A 11 -11.72 -54.39 17.47
CA ILE A 11 -11.65 -54.99 16.12
C ILE A 11 -11.85 -54.08 14.87
N ILE A 12 -10.69 -53.83 14.25
CA ILE A 12 -10.41 -53.52 12.82
C ILE A 12 -10.33 -54.87 12.07
N PRO A 13 -10.51 -54.94 10.73
CA PRO A 13 -9.30 -55.01 9.89
C PRO A 13 -9.38 -54.29 8.52
N ALA A 14 -8.18 -53.91 8.04
CA ALA A 14 -7.82 -53.58 6.65
C ALA A 14 -8.06 -54.79 5.72
N SER A 15 -8.02 -54.79 4.38
CA SER A 15 -7.34 -54.05 3.31
C SER A 15 -8.01 -54.49 1.99
N GLY A 16 -8.22 -53.68 0.94
CA GLY A 16 -7.25 -53.49 -0.14
C GLY A 16 -7.72 -54.05 -1.51
N LEU A 17 -7.56 -53.22 -2.55
CA LEU A 17 -7.35 -53.50 -4.00
C LEU A 17 -8.53 -53.58 -5.02
N ASP A 18 -8.49 -52.61 -5.95
CA ASP A 18 -8.71 -52.57 -7.42
C ASP A 18 -9.99 -53.04 -8.16
N LYS A 19 -10.53 -52.07 -8.94
CA LYS A 19 -11.05 -52.08 -10.34
C LYS A 19 -12.33 -52.91 -10.65
N THR A 20 -13.33 -52.50 -11.47
CA THR A 20 -13.48 -51.49 -12.54
C THR A 20 -14.97 -51.36 -12.94
N ILE A 21 -15.38 -50.17 -13.42
CA ILE A 21 -16.38 -49.81 -14.49
C ILE A 21 -17.90 -50.05 -14.28
N ASP A 22 -18.69 -48.96 -14.23
CA ASP A 22 -19.65 -48.48 -15.27
C ASP A 22 -20.33 -47.16 -14.79
N SER A 23 -20.13 -45.99 -15.42
CA SER A 23 -20.74 -45.45 -16.65
C SER A 23 -22.09 -44.72 -16.47
N LYS A 24 -22.07 -43.37 -16.39
CA LYS A 24 -22.90 -42.40 -17.17
C LYS A 24 -22.83 -40.98 -16.59
N GLY A 25 -22.53 -39.98 -17.43
CA GLY A 25 -22.72 -38.57 -17.09
C GLY A 25 -21.84 -37.56 -17.84
N THR A 26 -22.06 -37.43 -19.15
CA THR A 26 -21.46 -36.49 -20.10
C THR A 26 -21.62 -35.00 -19.73
N LEU A 27 -20.54 -34.20 -19.83
CA LEU A 27 -20.53 -32.92 -20.58
C LEU A 27 -19.13 -32.29 -20.65
N THR A 28 -18.62 -32.23 -21.89
CA THR A 28 -17.43 -31.50 -22.33
C THR A 28 -17.85 -30.11 -22.84
N LYS A 29 -17.15 -29.04 -22.45
CA LYS A 29 -16.83 -27.87 -23.30
C LYS A 29 -15.84 -26.95 -22.57
N LEU A 30 -14.57 -26.85 -22.98
CA LEU A 30 -14.01 -25.98 -24.03
C LEU A 30 -14.21 -24.48 -23.77
N TYR A 31 -13.07 -23.82 -23.53
CA TYR A 31 -12.84 -22.38 -23.72
C TYR A 31 -13.35 -21.91 -25.09
N PRO A 32 -13.68 -20.61 -25.18
CA PRO A 32 -13.12 -19.83 -26.28
C PRO A 32 -12.50 -18.51 -25.82
N GLU A 33 -11.31 -18.23 -26.36
CA GLU A 33 -10.88 -16.88 -26.69
C GLU A 33 -11.82 -16.28 -27.75
N ASN A 34 -12.22 -15.02 -27.59
CA ASN A 34 -12.02 -13.99 -28.61
C ASN A 34 -12.44 -12.62 -28.09
N GLY A 35 -11.65 -11.62 -28.45
CA GLY A 35 -11.87 -10.22 -28.13
C GLY A 35 -12.98 -9.56 -28.94
N SER A 36 -13.39 -8.38 -28.48
CA SER A 36 -14.00 -7.34 -29.30
C SER A 36 -13.94 -5.97 -28.60
N GLU A 37 -13.20 -5.08 -29.27
CA GLU A 37 -13.48 -3.66 -29.52
C GLU A 37 -14.16 -2.78 -28.46
N PHE A 38 -13.37 -1.77 -28.06
CA PHE A 38 -13.84 -0.49 -27.54
C PHE A 38 -14.87 0.17 -28.47
N GLN A 39 -16.10 0.36 -27.98
CA GLN A 39 -16.99 1.38 -28.52
C GLN A 39 -17.31 2.43 -27.44
N LYS A 40 -16.82 3.65 -27.72
CA LYS A 40 -17.24 4.90 -27.09
C LYS A 40 -18.75 5.09 -27.28
N LYS A 41 -19.46 5.33 -26.19
CA LYS A 41 -20.78 5.98 -26.21
C LYS A 41 -20.83 7.05 -25.13
N THR A 42 -20.67 8.30 -25.56
CA THR A 42 -21.15 9.49 -24.87
C THR A 42 -22.68 9.56 -24.93
N PRO A 43 -23.33 10.09 -23.88
CA PRO A 43 -24.61 10.79 -24.03
C PRO A 43 -24.54 12.24 -23.51
N PRO A 44 -25.54 13.08 -23.82
CA PRO A 44 -25.30 14.46 -24.26
C PRO A 44 -25.54 15.54 -23.19
N LEU A 45 -24.97 16.73 -23.48
CA LEU A 45 -25.37 18.03 -22.95
C LEU A 45 -26.86 18.32 -23.22
N CYS A 46 -27.58 18.75 -22.20
CA CYS A 46 -28.75 19.65 -22.18
C CYS A 46 -29.31 19.61 -20.75
N SER A 47 -29.84 20.64 -20.12
CA SER A 47 -30.08 22.06 -20.42
C SER A 47 -30.66 22.62 -19.11
N VAL A 48 -30.25 23.82 -18.72
CA VAL A 48 -30.80 24.52 -17.54
C VAL A 48 -32.27 24.87 -17.78
N PRO A 49 -33.15 24.70 -16.78
CA PRO A 49 -34.32 25.56 -16.65
C PRO A 49 -34.20 26.41 -15.38
N ALA A 50 -34.21 27.73 -15.57
CA ALA A 50 -34.63 28.66 -14.54
C ALA A 50 -36.16 28.63 -14.46
N ILE A 51 -36.74 28.68 -13.26
CA ILE A 51 -37.86 29.56 -12.88
C ILE A 51 -38.33 29.32 -11.43
N LYS A 52 -38.31 30.45 -10.69
CA LYS A 52 -39.20 30.98 -9.64
C LYS A 52 -39.46 30.25 -8.31
N ILE A 53 -39.36 31.11 -7.29
CA ILE A 53 -39.73 31.01 -5.88
C ILE A 53 -41.23 30.72 -5.72
N ASP A 54 -41.57 29.82 -4.80
CA ASP A 54 -42.78 29.91 -3.99
C ASP A 54 -42.53 29.36 -2.56
N MET A 55 -43.26 29.92 -1.60
CA MET A 55 -43.08 29.79 -0.17
C MET A 55 -44.12 28.81 0.43
N GLY A 56 -43.69 27.86 1.25
CA GLY A 56 -44.63 27.01 2.02
C GLY A 56 -44.04 25.78 2.72
N THR A 57 -43.66 25.98 3.98
CA THR A 57 -43.89 25.10 5.17
C THR A 57 -43.68 23.56 5.07
N THR A 58 -42.60 23.13 5.73
CA THR A 58 -42.37 21.89 6.51
C THR A 58 -42.70 20.53 5.90
N VAL A 59 -41.64 19.78 5.55
CA VAL A 59 -41.31 18.47 6.16
C VAL A 59 -39.78 18.43 6.26
N ALA A 60 -39.25 18.19 7.45
CA ALA A 60 -37.82 17.90 7.62
C ALA A 60 -37.55 16.52 7.01
N GLU A 61 -37.27 16.50 5.72
CA GLU A 61 -36.61 15.36 5.09
C GLU A 61 -35.23 15.26 5.73
N ILE A 62 -35.00 14.17 6.47
CA ILE A 62 -33.65 13.71 6.77
C ILE A 62 -33.07 13.32 5.41
N GLY A 63 -32.56 14.32 4.70
CA GLY A 63 -31.85 14.13 3.44
C GLY A 63 -30.75 13.13 3.70
N ASN A 64 -30.58 12.16 2.79
CA ASN A 64 -29.36 11.36 2.76
C ASN A 64 -28.20 12.35 2.67
N ALA A 65 -27.51 12.59 3.79
CA ALA A 65 -26.34 13.44 3.83
C ALA A 65 -25.27 12.76 2.97
N GLU A 66 -25.12 13.20 1.73
CA GLU A 66 -24.08 12.71 0.85
C GLU A 66 -22.79 13.46 1.19
N VAL A 67 -21.71 12.71 1.41
CA VAL A 67 -20.40 13.32 1.65
C VAL A 67 -19.73 13.55 0.31
N GLU A 68 -19.52 14.82 -0.02
CA GLU A 68 -18.72 15.22 -1.17
C GLU A 68 -17.22 15.01 -0.86
N TYR A 69 -16.49 14.40 -1.80
CA TYR A 69 -15.05 14.15 -1.66
C TYR A 69 -14.28 15.10 -2.56
N ILE A 70 -13.87 16.22 -2.00
CA ILE A 70 -13.09 17.26 -2.70
C ILE A 70 -11.60 16.88 -2.66
N GLU A 71 -10.91 16.92 -3.80
CA GLU A 71 -9.46 16.73 -3.90
C GLU A 71 -8.71 17.84 -3.14
N SER A 72 -7.52 17.55 -2.64
CA SER A 72 -6.78 18.45 -1.75
C SER A 72 -6.44 19.78 -2.43
N GLU A 73 -6.16 19.74 -3.73
CA GLU A 73 -5.84 20.88 -4.57
C GLU A 73 -7.05 21.80 -4.82
N ASN A 74 -8.26 21.31 -4.56
CA ASN A 74 -9.52 22.03 -4.73
C ASN A 74 -10.17 22.44 -3.40
N LEU A 75 -9.51 22.18 -2.26
CA LEU A 75 -10.00 22.65 -0.97
C LEU A 75 -9.86 24.18 -0.88
N SER A 76 -10.76 24.81 -0.14
CA SER A 76 -10.64 26.21 0.27
C SER A 76 -10.20 26.31 1.72
N ASP A 77 -9.75 27.49 2.13
CA ASP A 77 -9.46 27.76 3.53
C ASP A 77 -10.71 27.65 4.42
N VAL A 78 -10.50 27.48 5.73
CA VAL A 78 -11.57 27.47 6.73
C VAL A 78 -12.10 28.89 6.95
N PRO A 79 -13.43 29.10 6.96
CA PRO A 79 -14.01 30.45 7.05
C PRO A 79 -13.83 31.10 8.43
N ASP A 80 -13.86 30.30 9.51
CA ASP A 80 -13.62 30.75 10.88
C ASP A 80 -12.63 29.80 11.55
N LEU A 81 -11.37 30.23 11.58
CA LEU A 81 -10.25 29.46 12.11
C LEU A 81 -10.42 29.17 13.60
N ASP A 82 -10.83 30.16 14.38
CA ASP A 82 -10.89 30.05 15.83
C ASP A 82 -12.05 29.15 16.26
N ALA A 83 -13.23 29.30 15.64
CA ALA A 83 -14.36 28.39 15.87
C ALA A 83 -14.03 26.95 15.44
N CYS A 84 -13.33 26.79 14.32
CA CYS A 84 -12.85 25.49 13.84
C CYS A 84 -11.94 24.82 14.88
N PHE A 85 -10.89 25.50 15.33
CA PHE A 85 -9.95 24.95 16.32
C PHE A 85 -10.62 24.65 17.67
N ASN A 86 -11.47 25.54 18.17
CA ASN A 86 -12.14 25.38 19.46
C ASN A 86 -13.08 24.16 19.51
N THR A 87 -13.60 23.73 18.36
CA THR A 87 -14.56 22.62 18.25
C THR A 87 -13.98 21.36 17.61
N LEU A 88 -12.74 21.41 17.11
CA LEU A 88 -12.15 20.34 16.31
C LEU A 88 -12.17 18.98 17.03
N PHE A 89 -11.68 18.94 18.27
CA PHE A 89 -11.59 17.71 19.05
C PHE A 89 -12.95 17.09 19.35
N SER A 90 -13.93 17.90 19.75
CA SER A 90 -15.27 17.40 20.07
C SER A 90 -16.00 16.86 18.83
N ARG A 91 -15.80 17.50 17.67
CA ARG A 91 -16.38 17.04 16.40
C ARG A 91 -15.69 15.79 15.86
N LEU A 92 -14.36 15.69 15.96
CA LEU A 92 -13.61 14.46 15.61
C LEU A 92 -13.99 13.27 16.50
N ASP A 93 -14.31 13.49 17.77
CA ASP A 93 -14.72 12.42 18.70
C ASP A 93 -16.24 12.14 18.68
N SER A 94 -17.01 12.91 17.91
CA SER A 94 -18.47 12.84 17.85
C SER A 94 -18.99 11.45 17.46
N LYS A 95 -20.21 11.16 17.94
CA LYS A 95 -20.99 9.99 17.48
C LYS A 95 -21.72 10.26 16.18
N ASP A 96 -21.96 11.54 15.87
CA ASP A 96 -22.53 11.93 14.59
C ASP A 96 -21.45 11.85 13.50
N TRP A 97 -21.66 10.93 12.57
CA TRP A 97 -20.68 10.61 11.55
C TRP A 97 -20.54 11.75 10.52
N VAL A 98 -21.58 12.58 10.33
CA VAL A 98 -21.51 13.75 9.46
C VAL A 98 -20.57 14.78 10.07
N SER A 99 -20.77 15.12 11.36
CA SER A 99 -19.87 15.98 12.13
C SER A 99 -18.41 15.50 12.09
N VAL A 100 -18.17 14.19 12.19
CA VAL A 100 -16.82 13.61 12.06
C VAL A 100 -16.25 13.82 10.65
N CYS A 101 -17.03 13.59 9.58
CA CYS A 101 -16.58 13.83 8.22
C CYS A 101 -16.21 15.30 7.98
N GLU A 102 -17.02 16.23 8.46
CA GLU A 102 -16.73 17.67 8.36
C GLU A 102 -15.46 18.04 9.13
N ALA A 103 -15.30 17.52 10.36
CA ALA A 103 -14.10 17.79 11.16
C ALA A 103 -12.84 17.20 10.52
N LEU A 104 -12.91 16.02 9.91
CA LEU A 104 -11.81 15.46 9.12
C LEU A 104 -11.49 16.32 7.90
N ASN A 105 -12.49 16.86 7.22
CA ASN A 105 -12.26 17.84 6.14
C ASN A 105 -11.63 19.13 6.68
N ASN A 106 -11.99 19.58 7.87
CA ASN A 106 -11.30 20.70 8.51
C ASN A 106 -9.83 20.36 8.82
N VAL A 107 -9.51 19.15 9.30
CA VAL A 107 -8.10 18.71 9.44
C VAL A 107 -7.35 18.82 8.11
N ARG A 108 -7.97 18.47 6.99
CA ARG A 108 -7.38 18.60 5.65
C ARG A 108 -7.09 20.06 5.30
N GLN A 109 -8.08 20.94 5.46
CA GLN A 109 -7.93 22.37 5.21
C GLN A 109 -6.86 22.99 6.11
N LEU A 110 -6.88 22.67 7.40
CA LEU A 110 -5.89 23.13 8.38
C LEU A 110 -4.48 22.63 8.02
N SER A 111 -4.32 21.42 7.50
CA SER A 111 -3.02 20.89 7.05
C SER A 111 -2.44 21.70 5.88
N ILE A 112 -3.29 22.29 5.04
CA ILE A 112 -2.91 23.03 3.84
C ILE A 112 -2.70 24.53 4.12
N TYR A 113 -3.62 25.15 4.86
CA TYR A 113 -3.66 26.61 5.04
C TYR A 113 -3.10 27.08 6.39
N HIS A 114 -3.05 26.17 7.38
CA HIS A 114 -2.69 26.49 8.76
C HIS A 114 -1.76 25.43 9.36
N GLU A 115 -0.75 25.00 8.58
CA GLU A 115 0.17 23.90 8.90
C GLU A 115 0.70 24.00 10.34
N GLU A 116 1.26 25.17 10.70
CA GLU A 116 1.91 25.42 11.99
C GLU A 116 0.96 25.22 13.18
N LYS A 117 -0.26 25.78 13.12
CA LYS A 117 -1.24 25.66 14.21
C LYS A 117 -1.70 24.21 14.41
N LEU A 118 -1.94 23.49 13.31
CA LEU A 118 -2.35 22.09 13.42
C LEU A 118 -1.18 21.19 13.84
N LEU A 119 0.07 21.52 13.48
CA LEU A 119 1.27 20.80 13.93
C LEU A 119 1.39 20.76 15.45
N GLU A 120 1.11 21.88 16.13
CA GLU A 120 1.18 21.99 17.61
C GLU A 120 0.27 20.98 18.32
N ILE A 121 -0.86 20.62 17.71
CA ILE A 121 -1.86 19.71 18.27
C ILE A 121 -1.91 18.35 17.57
N LEU A 122 -1.03 18.11 16.58
CA LEU A 122 -1.09 16.95 15.69
C LEU A 122 -1.04 15.62 16.44
N GLY A 123 -0.22 15.55 17.49
CA GLY A 123 -0.10 14.36 18.35
C GLY A 123 -1.43 13.94 19.00
N SER A 124 -2.32 14.90 19.28
CA SER A 124 -3.66 14.64 19.83
C SER A 124 -4.70 14.38 18.74
N VAL A 125 -4.50 14.92 17.53
CA VAL A 125 -5.40 14.74 16.39
C VAL A 125 -5.24 13.34 15.76
N ILE A 126 -4.02 12.82 15.64
CA ILE A 126 -3.75 11.53 14.98
C ILE A 126 -4.54 10.36 15.60
N PRO A 127 -4.61 10.18 16.94
CA PRO A 127 -5.43 9.14 17.55
C PRO A 127 -6.90 9.18 17.12
N LEU A 128 -7.48 10.38 16.93
CA LEU A 128 -8.86 10.56 16.48
C LEU A 128 -9.03 10.25 14.99
N ILE A 129 -8.02 10.52 14.16
CA ILE A 129 -7.98 10.06 12.77
C ILE A 129 -7.90 8.53 12.72
N VAL A 130 -7.06 7.91 13.55
CA VAL A 130 -6.94 6.45 13.65
C VAL A 130 -8.27 5.81 14.09
N LYS A 131 -9.00 6.44 15.03
CA LYS A 131 -10.37 6.04 15.39
C LYS A 131 -11.29 6.09 14.16
N SER A 132 -11.23 7.17 13.38
CA SER A 132 -12.02 7.36 12.17
C SER A 132 -11.67 6.38 11.04
N LEU A 133 -10.38 6.04 10.86
CA LEU A 133 -9.93 5.01 9.92
C LEU A 133 -10.55 3.63 10.24
N LYS A 134 -10.77 3.33 11.51
CA LYS A 134 -11.40 2.07 11.95
C LYS A 134 -12.92 2.05 11.79
N SER A 135 -13.54 3.17 11.40
CA SER A 135 -15.00 3.27 11.24
C SER A 135 -15.53 2.26 10.21
N PRO A 136 -16.68 1.59 10.48
CA PRO A 136 -17.35 0.74 9.49
C PRO A 136 -18.05 1.56 8.40
N ARG A 137 -18.28 2.86 8.63
CA ARG A 137 -18.86 3.76 7.63
C ARG A 137 -17.78 4.17 6.64
N SER A 138 -17.98 3.83 5.36
CA SER A 138 -16.99 4.16 4.33
C SER A 138 -16.78 5.64 4.11
N ALA A 139 -17.78 6.48 4.38
CA ALA A 139 -17.62 7.93 4.30
C ALA A 139 -16.57 8.43 5.30
N VAL A 140 -16.79 8.16 6.58
CA VAL A 140 -15.82 8.49 7.65
C VAL A 140 -14.45 7.88 7.37
N CYS A 141 -14.41 6.59 7.00
CA CYS A 141 -13.16 5.90 6.73
C CYS A 141 -12.40 6.55 5.55
N LYS A 142 -13.07 6.84 4.43
CA LYS A 142 -12.43 7.48 3.27
C LYS A 142 -11.99 8.91 3.58
N THR A 143 -12.80 9.71 4.26
CA THR A 143 -12.40 11.08 4.63
C THR A 143 -11.20 11.07 5.57
N ALA A 144 -11.11 10.11 6.49
CA ALA A 144 -9.94 9.94 7.36
C ALA A 144 -8.68 9.50 6.58
N ILE A 145 -8.84 8.67 5.55
CA ILE A 145 -7.74 8.31 4.64
C ILE A 145 -7.24 9.54 3.87
N MET A 146 -8.15 10.37 3.36
CA MET A 146 -7.80 11.61 2.66
C MET A 146 -7.09 12.59 3.61
N ALA A 147 -7.59 12.74 4.84
CA ALA A 147 -6.90 13.50 5.89
C ALA A 147 -5.49 12.98 6.20
N SER A 148 -5.31 11.65 6.23
CA SER A 148 -3.98 11.05 6.42
C SER A 148 -3.03 11.40 5.27
N ALA A 149 -3.52 11.41 4.03
CA ALA A 149 -2.73 11.78 2.86
C ALA A 149 -2.26 13.26 2.94
N ASP A 150 -3.16 14.17 3.32
CA ASP A 150 -2.84 15.60 3.47
C ASP A 150 -1.87 15.85 4.62
N ILE A 151 -2.00 15.11 5.73
CA ILE A 151 -1.04 15.13 6.83
C ILE A 151 0.35 14.69 6.36
N PHE A 152 0.46 13.61 5.57
CA PHE A 152 1.78 13.19 5.06
C PHE A 152 2.39 14.26 4.16
N LYS A 153 1.59 14.85 3.26
CA LYS A 153 2.05 15.91 2.36
C LYS A 153 2.52 17.17 3.10
N ALA A 154 1.77 17.61 4.11
CA ALA A 154 2.06 18.83 4.85
C ALA A 154 3.28 18.65 5.77
N TYR A 155 3.29 17.58 6.56
CA TYR A 155 4.20 17.46 7.69
C TYR A 155 5.45 16.62 7.43
N ASN A 156 5.47 15.85 6.32
CA ASN A 156 6.64 15.07 5.89
C ASN A 156 7.24 14.24 7.05
N ASP A 157 8.52 14.43 7.37
CA ASP A 157 9.22 13.69 8.43
C ASP A 157 8.72 13.98 9.85
N LYS A 158 8.03 15.11 10.07
CA LYS A 158 7.51 15.49 11.40
C LYS A 158 6.46 14.51 11.93
N VAL A 159 5.90 13.66 11.07
CA VAL A 159 4.88 12.65 11.46
C VAL A 159 5.48 11.30 11.86
N ILE A 160 6.80 11.12 11.78
CA ILE A 160 7.43 9.81 11.88
C ILE A 160 7.12 9.07 13.19
N ASP A 161 7.01 9.80 14.30
CA ASP A 161 6.75 9.22 15.63
C ASP A 161 5.33 8.67 15.78
N SER A 162 4.41 9.12 14.93
CA SER A 162 2.98 8.77 14.99
C SER A 162 2.53 7.94 13.77
N ILE A 163 3.41 7.75 12.79
CA ILE A 163 3.12 7.10 11.51
C ILE A 163 2.68 5.65 11.67
N ASP A 164 3.18 4.91 12.66
CA ASP A 164 2.96 3.47 12.79
C ASP A 164 1.46 3.12 12.90
N SER A 165 0.72 3.94 13.64
CA SER A 165 -0.71 3.79 13.86
C SER A 165 -1.55 4.09 12.61
N LEU A 166 -1.09 5.04 11.78
CA LEU A 166 -1.71 5.37 10.49
C LEU A 166 -1.36 4.31 9.45
N LEU A 167 -0.08 3.94 9.36
CA LEU A 167 0.47 2.96 8.43
C LEU A 167 -0.24 1.61 8.54
N VAL A 168 -0.40 1.06 9.74
CA VAL A 168 -1.11 -0.21 9.92
C VAL A 168 -2.55 -0.13 9.42
N GLN A 169 -3.25 0.98 9.67
CA GLN A 169 -4.61 1.15 9.21
C GLN A 169 -4.67 1.30 7.69
N LEU A 170 -3.78 2.09 7.07
CA LEU A 170 -3.74 2.28 5.63
C LEU A 170 -3.39 0.98 4.87
N LEU A 171 -2.47 0.17 5.41
CA LEU A 171 -2.16 -1.15 4.85
C LEU A 171 -3.37 -2.10 4.93
N LEU A 172 -4.11 -2.09 6.05
CA LEU A 172 -5.36 -2.84 6.18
C LEU A 172 -6.42 -2.36 5.19
N LYS A 173 -6.60 -1.04 5.03
CA LYS A 173 -7.63 -0.47 4.14
C LYS A 173 -7.30 -0.59 2.66
N SER A 174 -6.02 -0.64 2.29
CA SER A 174 -5.58 -0.94 0.92
C SER A 174 -5.59 -2.44 0.59
N SER A 175 -5.86 -3.31 1.58
CA SER A 175 -5.90 -4.76 1.42
C SER A 175 -7.31 -5.36 1.40
N GLN A 176 -8.36 -4.55 1.47
CA GLN A 176 -9.76 -5.00 1.41
C GLN A 176 -10.35 -4.91 -0.01
N ASP A 177 -11.52 -5.53 -0.20
CA ASP A 177 -12.18 -5.66 -1.51
C ASP A 177 -13.06 -4.44 -1.87
N LYS A 178 -13.32 -3.53 -0.93
CA LYS A 178 -14.11 -2.31 -1.21
C LYS A 178 -13.28 -1.30 -1.99
N ARG A 179 -13.36 -1.38 -3.33
CA ARG A 179 -12.59 -0.59 -4.30
C ARG A 179 -12.42 0.88 -3.90
N PHE A 180 -13.52 1.58 -3.65
CA PHE A 180 -13.52 3.01 -3.32
C PHE A 180 -12.65 3.40 -2.10
N VAL A 181 -12.63 2.55 -1.07
CA VAL A 181 -11.79 2.79 0.13
C VAL A 181 -10.36 2.30 -0.11
N CYS A 182 -10.21 1.20 -0.83
CA CYS A 182 -8.92 0.63 -1.19
C CYS A 182 -8.08 1.60 -2.04
N GLU A 183 -8.68 2.21 -3.08
CA GLU A 183 -8.03 3.18 -3.95
C GLU A 183 -7.59 4.44 -3.18
N ALA A 184 -8.45 4.97 -2.31
CA ALA A 184 -8.09 6.08 -1.44
C ALA A 184 -6.91 5.71 -0.52
N ALA A 185 -6.91 4.51 0.06
CA ALA A 185 -5.84 4.06 0.95
C ALA A 185 -4.51 3.90 0.20
N LEU A 186 -4.55 3.40 -1.04
CA LEU A 186 -3.37 3.33 -1.90
C LEU A 186 -2.84 4.72 -2.24
N ALA A 187 -3.72 5.68 -2.54
CA ALA A 187 -3.31 7.07 -2.76
C ALA A 187 -2.63 7.69 -1.53
N ALA A 188 -3.16 7.43 -0.33
CA ALA A 188 -2.55 7.88 0.92
C ALA A 188 -1.19 7.21 1.19
N LEU A 189 -1.05 5.91 0.91
CA LEU A 189 0.25 5.23 1.00
C LEU A 189 1.26 5.80 -0.01
N ILE A 190 0.83 6.16 -1.21
CA ILE A 190 1.68 6.84 -2.19
C ILE A 190 2.15 8.18 -1.63
N ALA A 191 1.22 9.02 -1.14
CA ALA A 191 1.54 10.31 -0.51
C ALA A 191 2.58 10.14 0.62
N MET A 192 2.40 9.14 1.48
CA MET A 192 3.39 8.80 2.52
C MET A 192 4.77 8.48 1.92
N THR A 193 4.82 7.59 0.92
CA THR A 193 6.07 7.16 0.28
C THR A 193 6.73 8.25 -0.56
N THR A 194 6.04 9.34 -0.88
CA THR A 194 6.60 10.50 -1.61
C THR A 194 7.01 11.63 -0.67
N SER A 195 6.38 11.75 0.50
CA SER A 195 6.59 12.86 1.44
C SER A 195 7.60 12.53 2.55
N VAL A 196 7.51 11.34 3.15
CA VAL A 196 8.40 10.95 4.25
C VAL A 196 9.75 10.47 3.70
N SER A 197 10.85 10.91 4.29
CA SER A 197 12.21 10.52 3.95
C SER A 197 12.38 9.00 4.03
N PRO A 198 12.94 8.35 2.99
CA PRO A 198 13.09 6.90 2.95
C PRO A 198 13.89 6.34 4.13
N THR A 199 14.93 7.06 4.58
CA THR A 199 15.76 6.66 5.72
C THR A 199 14.94 6.43 7.00
N LEU A 200 13.88 7.22 7.19
CA LEU A 200 12.97 7.10 8.33
C LEU A 200 11.85 6.10 8.06
N LEU A 201 11.33 6.06 6.83
CA LEU A 201 10.17 5.24 6.47
C LEU A 201 10.49 3.75 6.31
N LEU A 202 11.64 3.39 5.72
CA LEU A 202 11.98 1.99 5.45
C LEU A 202 11.99 1.12 6.73
N PRO A 203 12.60 1.54 7.86
CA PRO A 203 12.49 0.80 9.11
C PRO A 203 11.06 0.53 9.58
N LYS A 204 10.14 1.49 9.38
CA LYS A 204 8.72 1.35 9.74
C LYS A 204 7.98 0.34 8.85
N LEU A 205 8.43 0.15 7.61
CA LEU A 205 7.84 -0.80 6.66
C LEU A 205 8.31 -2.26 6.87
N LEU A 206 9.51 -2.47 7.42
CA LEU A 206 10.12 -3.81 7.55
C LEU A 206 9.22 -4.85 8.24
N PRO A 207 8.51 -4.56 9.36
CA PRO A 207 7.66 -5.56 10.01
C PRO A 207 6.55 -6.09 9.08
N TYR A 208 6.03 -5.24 8.19
CA TYR A 208 4.91 -5.58 7.32
C TYR A 208 5.31 -6.40 6.09
N LEU A 209 6.60 -6.43 5.73
CA LEU A 209 7.13 -7.29 4.66
C LEU A 209 7.09 -8.78 5.03
N THR A 210 6.90 -9.09 6.31
CA THR A 210 6.80 -10.47 6.84
C THR A 210 5.46 -10.73 7.53
N ASP A 211 4.47 -9.86 7.31
CA ASP A 211 3.13 -10.00 7.89
C ASP A 211 2.48 -11.33 7.49
N LYS A 212 1.69 -11.92 8.38
CA LYS A 212 0.99 -13.18 8.08
C LYS A 212 -0.01 -13.01 6.94
N ASN A 213 -0.60 -11.82 6.80
CA ASN A 213 -1.54 -11.50 5.74
C ASN A 213 -0.78 -11.16 4.44
N PRO A 214 -0.92 -11.98 3.38
CA PRO A 214 -0.23 -11.74 2.12
C PRO A 214 -0.61 -10.43 1.43
N ARG A 215 -1.83 -9.95 1.61
CA ARG A 215 -2.27 -8.67 1.03
C ARG A 215 -1.51 -7.50 1.66
N ILE A 216 -1.30 -7.54 2.98
CA ILE A 216 -0.48 -6.55 3.69
C ILE A 216 0.97 -6.61 3.21
N ARG A 217 1.55 -7.82 3.12
CA ARG A 217 2.92 -7.98 2.59
C ARG A 217 3.08 -7.37 1.20
N ALA A 218 2.13 -7.61 0.30
CA ALA A 218 2.15 -7.03 -1.02
C ALA A 218 2.10 -5.50 -1.02
N LYS A 219 1.24 -4.88 -0.20
CA LYS A 219 1.18 -3.41 -0.10
C LYS A 219 2.42 -2.81 0.53
N ALA A 220 2.98 -3.47 1.56
CA ALA A 220 4.24 -3.08 2.17
C ALA A 220 5.42 -3.19 1.17
N SER A 221 5.47 -4.28 0.39
CA SER A 221 6.50 -4.50 -0.66
C SER A 221 6.47 -3.39 -1.71
N ILE A 222 5.28 -2.98 -2.18
CA ILE A 222 5.13 -1.84 -3.09
C ILE A 222 5.65 -0.55 -2.46
N CYS A 223 5.26 -0.25 -1.21
CA CYS A 223 5.71 0.95 -0.53
C CYS A 223 7.24 0.96 -0.38
N PHE A 224 7.81 -0.17 0.05
CA PHE A 224 9.24 -0.33 0.25
C PHE A 224 10.01 -0.14 -1.07
N SER A 225 9.59 -0.83 -2.13
CA SER A 225 10.20 -0.71 -3.46
C SER A 225 10.13 0.71 -4.02
N LYS A 226 9.07 1.46 -3.75
CA LYS A 226 8.93 2.86 -4.19
C LYS A 226 9.79 3.83 -3.39
N SER A 227 10.05 3.52 -2.12
CA SER A 227 10.86 4.38 -1.25
C SER A 227 12.37 4.20 -1.47
N VAL A 228 12.84 3.01 -1.85
CA VAL A 228 14.29 2.75 -2.02
C VAL A 228 14.97 3.66 -3.05
N PRO A 229 14.47 3.86 -4.28
CA PRO A 229 15.11 4.74 -5.26
C PRO A 229 15.28 6.18 -4.78
N ARG A 230 14.39 6.65 -3.89
CA ARG A 230 14.45 8.00 -3.31
C ARG A 230 15.62 8.20 -2.35
N LEU A 231 16.31 7.15 -1.92
CA LEU A 231 17.58 7.25 -1.18
C LEU A 231 18.73 7.77 -2.08
N GLY A 232 18.60 7.64 -3.41
CA GLY A 232 19.70 7.85 -4.35
C GLY A 232 20.79 6.77 -4.23
N THR A 233 21.79 6.82 -5.13
CA THR A 233 22.88 5.82 -5.17
C THR A 233 23.64 5.74 -3.86
N GLU A 234 24.01 6.89 -3.29
CA GLU A 234 24.78 6.95 -2.04
C GLU A 234 23.95 6.52 -0.83
N GLY A 235 22.67 6.88 -0.77
CA GLY A 235 21.78 6.42 0.30
C GLY A 235 21.51 4.92 0.23
N ILE A 236 21.38 4.34 -0.97
CA ILE A 236 21.24 2.89 -1.18
C ILE A 236 22.50 2.16 -0.69
N LYS A 237 23.69 2.67 -1.00
CA LYS A 237 24.96 2.12 -0.47
C LYS A 237 25.03 2.21 1.05
N ALA A 238 24.70 3.37 1.62
CA ALA A 238 24.74 3.60 3.06
C ALA A 238 23.74 2.73 3.83
N TYR A 239 22.56 2.49 3.26
CA TYR A 239 21.56 1.58 3.83
C TYR A 239 22.04 0.12 3.80
N GLY A 240 22.75 -0.26 2.74
CA GLY A 240 23.31 -1.59 2.50
C GLY A 240 22.59 -2.30 1.37
N ILE A 241 23.25 -2.38 0.21
CA ILE A 241 22.72 -3.06 -0.99
C ILE A 241 22.45 -4.53 -0.69
N ASP A 242 23.28 -5.18 0.13
CA ASP A 242 23.13 -6.56 0.57
C ASP A 242 21.80 -6.79 1.32
N LYS A 243 21.44 -5.88 2.23
CA LYS A 243 20.18 -5.96 2.98
C LYS A 243 18.98 -5.77 2.07
N LEU A 244 19.03 -4.76 1.19
CA LEU A 244 17.97 -4.49 0.21
C LEU A 244 17.79 -5.67 -0.75
N LEU A 245 18.90 -6.28 -1.16
CA LEU A 245 18.91 -7.46 -2.03
C LEU A 245 18.29 -8.67 -1.33
N GLN A 246 18.60 -8.92 -0.06
CA GLN A 246 17.97 -9.98 0.74
C GLN A 246 16.44 -9.77 0.86
N ILE A 247 16.01 -8.53 1.06
CA ILE A 247 14.58 -8.18 1.11
C ILE A 247 13.91 -8.45 -0.23
N ALA A 248 14.47 -7.94 -1.34
CA ALA A 248 13.95 -8.18 -2.68
C ALA A 248 13.86 -9.67 -2.99
N ALA A 249 14.93 -10.41 -2.70
CA ALA A 249 14.99 -11.84 -2.90
C ALA A 249 13.91 -12.56 -2.08
N SER A 250 13.67 -12.17 -0.83
CA SER A 250 12.60 -12.71 0.02
C SER A 250 11.22 -12.50 -0.60
N GLN A 251 10.91 -11.28 -1.02
CA GLN A 251 9.61 -10.89 -1.58
C GLN A 251 9.35 -11.50 -2.97
N LEU A 252 10.37 -11.85 -3.76
CA LEU A 252 10.22 -12.53 -5.06
C LEU A 252 9.53 -13.91 -4.98
N SER A 253 9.54 -14.55 -3.80
CA SER A 253 8.82 -15.82 -3.58
C SER A 253 7.51 -15.63 -2.81
N ASP A 254 7.01 -14.41 -2.68
CA ASP A 254 5.71 -14.16 -2.07
C ASP A 254 4.57 -14.75 -2.93
N GLN A 255 3.45 -15.09 -2.28
CA GLN A 255 2.29 -15.67 -2.94
C GLN A 255 1.57 -14.67 -3.87
N LEU A 256 1.58 -13.37 -3.57
CA LEU A 256 0.86 -12.37 -4.36
C LEU A 256 1.75 -11.79 -5.48
N PRO A 257 1.22 -11.68 -6.71
CA PRO A 257 1.97 -11.14 -7.85
C PRO A 257 2.44 -9.71 -7.60
N GLU A 258 1.68 -8.89 -6.89
CA GLU A 258 2.04 -7.50 -6.63
C GLU A 258 3.28 -7.37 -5.75
N SER A 259 3.45 -8.28 -4.77
CA SER A 259 4.68 -8.31 -3.97
C SER A 259 5.88 -8.73 -4.80
N ARG A 260 5.70 -9.76 -5.65
CA ARG A 260 6.75 -10.23 -6.56
C ARG A 260 7.14 -9.16 -7.57
N GLU A 261 6.18 -8.41 -8.11
CA GLU A 261 6.45 -7.35 -9.08
C GLU A 261 7.24 -6.20 -8.46
N ALA A 262 6.82 -5.72 -7.29
CA ALA A 262 7.59 -4.74 -6.53
C ALA A 262 9.02 -5.22 -6.23
N ALA A 263 9.18 -6.50 -5.89
CA ALA A 263 10.49 -7.10 -5.67
C ALA A 263 11.35 -7.17 -6.93
N ARG A 264 10.75 -7.39 -8.12
CA ARG A 264 11.46 -7.35 -9.40
C ARG A 264 11.96 -5.95 -9.70
N THR A 265 11.10 -4.94 -9.56
CA THR A 265 11.48 -3.53 -9.75
C THR A 265 12.65 -3.16 -8.83
N LEU A 266 12.57 -3.53 -7.55
CA LEU A 266 13.64 -3.30 -6.60
C LEU A 266 14.95 -4.01 -7.00
N ALA A 267 14.89 -5.27 -7.42
CA ALA A 267 16.09 -6.02 -7.82
C ALA A 267 16.81 -5.39 -9.03
N ILE A 268 16.05 -4.90 -10.02
CA ILE A 268 16.59 -4.22 -11.21
C ILE A 268 17.26 -2.89 -10.82
N GLU A 269 16.63 -2.11 -9.93
CA GLU A 269 17.20 -0.88 -9.40
C GLU A 269 18.54 -1.15 -8.69
N LEU A 270 18.57 -2.14 -7.81
CA LEU A 270 19.79 -2.50 -7.06
C LEU A 270 20.92 -2.95 -7.97
N GLN A 271 20.63 -3.73 -9.01
CA GLN A 271 21.63 -4.10 -10.01
C GLN A 271 22.19 -2.87 -10.71
N THR A 272 21.32 -1.95 -11.15
CA THR A 272 21.71 -0.71 -11.83
C THR A 272 22.63 0.13 -10.96
N VAL A 273 22.27 0.33 -9.69
CA VAL A 273 23.10 1.06 -8.72
C VAL A 273 24.43 0.35 -8.49
N TYR A 274 24.43 -0.98 -8.32
CA TYR A 274 25.63 -1.77 -8.09
C TYR A 274 26.63 -1.65 -9.25
N VAL A 275 26.18 -1.86 -10.49
CA VAL A 275 27.02 -1.78 -11.69
C VAL A 275 27.57 -0.37 -11.92
N ASN A 276 26.72 0.66 -11.80
CA ASN A 276 27.15 2.05 -11.98
C ASN A 276 28.17 2.48 -10.92
N SER A 277 28.03 1.97 -9.70
CA SER A 277 28.98 2.25 -8.62
C SER A 277 30.36 1.67 -8.89
N GLN A 278 30.43 0.52 -9.55
CA GLN A 278 31.71 -0.10 -9.93
C GLN A 278 32.38 0.64 -11.09
N ALA A 279 31.60 1.15 -12.06
CA ALA A 279 32.13 1.91 -13.20
C ALA A 279 32.72 3.28 -12.81
N SER A 280 32.37 3.81 -11.64
CA SER A 280 32.78 5.15 -11.19
C SER A 280 34.17 5.19 -10.52
N PHE A 281 34.81 4.04 -10.30
CA PHE A 281 36.19 3.98 -9.80
C PHE A 281 37.17 4.07 -10.99
N PRO A 282 38.07 5.07 -11.03
CA PRO A 282 39.06 5.16 -12.09
C PRO A 282 39.97 3.93 -12.04
N ARG A 283 40.02 3.21 -13.17
CA ARG A 283 41.03 2.17 -13.39
C ARG A 283 42.38 2.86 -13.42
N ASN A 284 43.12 2.81 -12.31
CA ASN A 284 44.51 3.26 -12.28
C ASN A 284 45.29 2.44 -13.31
N GLU A 285 45.67 3.07 -14.42
CA GLU A 285 46.65 2.53 -15.37
C GLU A 285 48.01 2.45 -14.65
N GLY A 286 48.28 1.35 -13.93
CA GLY A 286 49.56 1.16 -13.28
C GLY A 286 49.63 0.14 -12.15
N SER A 287 48.50 -0.33 -11.60
CA SER A 287 48.51 -1.43 -10.63
C SER A 287 48.17 -2.75 -11.32
N LEU A 288 49.13 -3.67 -11.34
CA LEU A 288 49.02 -5.04 -11.87
C LEU A 288 48.12 -5.98 -11.04
N ASP A 289 47.40 -5.48 -10.04
CA ASP A 289 46.33 -6.23 -9.39
C ASP A 289 44.99 -5.85 -10.01
N PRO A 290 44.27 -6.78 -10.67
CA PRO A 290 42.86 -6.58 -10.93
C PRO A 290 42.18 -6.52 -9.56
N MET A 291 41.88 -5.31 -9.06
CA MET A 291 40.95 -5.14 -7.95
C MET A 291 39.66 -5.85 -8.37
N ASP A 292 39.41 -7.01 -7.75
CA ASP A 292 38.29 -7.92 -8.00
C ASP A 292 36.98 -7.14 -7.94
N THR A 293 36.56 -6.61 -9.08
CA THR A 293 35.25 -6.01 -9.21
C THR A 293 34.29 -7.19 -9.27
N GLU A 294 33.81 -7.60 -8.09
CA GLU A 294 32.91 -8.74 -7.94
C GLU A 294 31.73 -8.55 -8.90
N SER A 295 31.51 -9.51 -9.80
CA SER A 295 30.39 -9.42 -10.73
C SER A 295 29.06 -9.40 -9.96
N TRP A 296 28.01 -8.81 -10.54
CA TRP A 296 26.67 -8.86 -9.93
C TRP A 296 26.23 -10.29 -9.56
N GLU A 297 26.61 -11.26 -10.40
CA GLU A 297 26.38 -12.68 -10.17
C GLU A 297 27.13 -13.20 -8.94
N ALA A 298 28.43 -12.94 -8.84
CA ALA A 298 29.23 -13.32 -7.69
C ALA A 298 28.69 -12.67 -6.40
N PHE A 299 28.34 -11.38 -6.45
CA PHE A 299 27.73 -10.66 -5.33
C PHE A 299 26.39 -11.28 -4.90
N CYS A 300 25.53 -11.65 -5.85
CA CYS A 300 24.27 -12.34 -5.53
C CYS A 300 24.53 -13.68 -4.84
N HIS A 301 25.49 -14.47 -5.33
CA HIS A 301 25.84 -15.75 -4.71
C HIS A 301 26.52 -15.61 -3.35
N ALA A 302 27.27 -14.53 -3.12
CA ALA A 302 27.89 -14.24 -1.83
C ALA A 302 26.87 -13.81 -0.77
N LYS A 303 25.79 -13.12 -1.15
CA LYS A 303 24.80 -12.54 -0.21
C LYS A 303 23.51 -13.34 -0.06
N LEU A 304 23.21 -14.27 -0.95
CA LEU A 304 21.97 -15.03 -0.99
C LEU A 304 22.21 -16.54 -1.07
N THR A 305 21.19 -17.32 -0.68
CA THR A 305 21.20 -18.77 -0.94
C THR A 305 21.14 -19.05 -2.45
N PRO A 306 21.65 -20.20 -2.93
CA PRO A 306 21.70 -20.50 -4.37
C PRO A 306 20.36 -20.33 -5.09
N LEU A 307 19.25 -20.75 -4.46
CA LEU A 307 17.91 -20.61 -5.04
C LEU A 307 17.46 -19.14 -5.15
N ARG A 308 17.76 -18.32 -4.14
CA ARG A 308 17.39 -16.90 -4.11
C ARG A 308 18.27 -16.08 -5.06
N ALA A 309 19.57 -16.40 -5.13
CA ALA A 309 20.49 -15.82 -6.11
C ALA A 309 20.02 -16.09 -7.54
N GLN A 310 19.70 -17.35 -7.87
CA GLN A 310 19.19 -17.70 -9.20
C GLN A 310 17.89 -16.95 -9.55
N ALA A 311 16.98 -16.78 -8.59
CA ALA A 311 15.74 -16.04 -8.80
C ALA A 311 16.00 -14.57 -9.13
N ILE A 312 16.90 -13.91 -8.39
CA ILE A 312 17.32 -12.53 -8.68
C ILE A 312 17.97 -12.46 -10.06
N LEU A 313 18.93 -13.34 -10.36
CA LEU A 313 19.67 -13.29 -11.62
C LEU A 313 18.78 -13.48 -12.84
N ARG A 314 17.73 -14.32 -12.75
CA ARG A 314 16.73 -14.45 -13.81
C ARG A 314 15.95 -13.15 -14.04
N VAL A 315 15.64 -12.40 -12.99
CA VAL A 315 14.92 -11.12 -13.09
C VAL A 315 15.83 -10.03 -13.63
N THR A 316 17.08 -10.00 -13.22
CA THR A 316 18.02 -8.92 -13.58
C THR A 316 18.70 -9.16 -14.94
N SER A 317 18.71 -10.39 -15.45
CA SER A 317 19.28 -10.71 -16.77
C SER A 317 18.40 -10.30 -17.96
N THR A 318 17.08 -10.13 -17.77
CA THR A 318 16.19 -9.67 -18.85
C THR A 318 16.45 -8.21 -19.23
N THR A 319 16.79 -7.36 -18.26
CA THR A 319 17.10 -5.93 -18.49
C THR A 319 18.42 -5.75 -19.25
N SER A 320 19.40 -6.63 -19.01
CA SER A 320 20.67 -6.61 -19.75
C SER A 320 20.51 -6.94 -21.24
N LYS A 321 19.45 -7.66 -21.63
CA LYS A 321 19.16 -7.96 -23.05
C LYS A 321 18.45 -6.81 -23.75
N GLU A 322 17.58 -6.08 -23.07
CA GLU A 322 16.88 -4.93 -23.65
C GLU A 322 17.80 -3.71 -23.82
N ALA A 323 18.75 -3.51 -22.88
CA ALA A 323 19.77 -2.46 -22.99
C ALA A 323 20.78 -2.70 -24.15
N LEU A 324 21.01 -3.96 -24.55
CA LEU A 324 21.89 -4.31 -25.69
C LEU A 324 21.21 -4.17 -27.06
N VAL A 325 19.88 -4.08 -27.14
CA VAL A 325 19.13 -3.97 -28.40
C VAL A 325 18.93 -2.51 -28.82
N LEU A 326 19.17 -1.55 -27.93
CA LEU A 326 19.03 -0.10 -28.17
C LEU A 326 20.38 0.63 -28.25
N GLY A 327 21.50 -0.09 -28.24
CA GLY A 327 22.87 0.45 -28.37
C GLY A 327 23.46 0.27 -29.76
#